data_AF-A0A7S0DYX1-F1
#
_entry.id   AF-A0A7S0DYX1-F1
#
_cell.length_a   1.000
_cell.length_b   1.000
_cell.length_c   1.000
_cell.angle_alpha   90.00
_cell.angle_beta   90.00
_cell.angle_gamma   90.00
#
_symmetry.space_group_name_H-M   'P 1'
#
loop_
_entity.id
_entity.type
_entity.pdbx_description
1 polymer ?
#
loop_
_entity_poly.entity_id
_entity_poly.type
_entity_poly.pdbx_seq_one_letter_code
_entity_poly.pdbx_strand_id
1 'polypeptide(L)'
;YEVVAQDTFLCPGAKLPHVARFLELPTEDCLQRYGVPSNLVLSFLIPDYSPTLFAAKDNGPGWTLVTVCRLREEARQQLRRGSSLSPALRLWRDVVGAPEDSNLRRRLKCICSLANPNDVRVDKVTHGLIAKYNAKPFM
;
A
#
# COMPACT_ATOMS: atom_id res chain seq x y z
N TYR A 1 -6.33 9.46 9.42
CA TYR A 1 -6.24 10.00 8.06
C TYR A 1 -7.46 10.85 7.77
N GLU A 2 -7.35 11.77 6.83
CA GLU A 2 -8.44 12.54 6.22
C GLU A 2 -8.44 12.30 4.71
N VAL A 3 -9.62 12.28 4.09
CA VAL A 3 -9.74 12.11 2.64
C VAL A 3 -9.46 13.45 1.99
N VAL A 4 -8.50 13.49 1.06
CA VAL A 4 -8.13 14.70 0.32
C VAL A 4 -8.65 14.68 -1.11
N ALA A 5 -8.76 13.49 -1.70
CA ALA A 5 -9.31 13.33 -3.03
C ALA A 5 -9.97 11.96 -3.18
N GLN A 6 -10.97 11.89 -4.04
CA GLN A 6 -11.62 10.65 -4.42
C GLN A 6 -12.00 10.72 -5.90
N ASP A 7 -11.73 9.64 -6.63
CA ASP A 7 -12.08 9.52 -8.04
C ASP A 7 -12.62 8.12 -8.34
N THR A 8 -13.55 8.03 -9.30
CA THR A 8 -14.14 6.77 -9.75
C THR A 8 -14.16 6.73 -11.26
N PHE A 9 -13.52 5.72 -11.83
CA PHE A 9 -13.43 5.58 -13.28
C PHE A 9 -13.62 4.13 -13.73
N LEU A 10 -14.12 3.98 -14.95
CA LEU A 10 -14.26 2.70 -15.61
C LEU A 10 -12.93 2.31 -16.27
N CYS A 11 -12.50 1.08 -16.03
CA CYS A 11 -11.38 0.44 -16.71
C CYS A 11 -11.95 -0.58 -17.72
N PRO A 12 -12.12 -0.22 -19.01
CA PRO A 12 -12.82 -1.08 -19.97
C PRO A 12 -12.02 -2.31 -20.41
N GLY A 13 -10.69 -2.30 -20.25
CA GLY A 13 -9.83 -3.41 -20.66
C GLY A 13 -9.31 -4.24 -19.48
N ALA A 14 -8.56 -3.59 -18.60
CA ALA A 14 -7.86 -4.23 -17.49
C ALA A 14 -7.80 -3.29 -16.30
N LYS A 15 -7.71 -3.85 -15.09
CA LYS A 15 -7.50 -3.08 -13.86
C LYS A 15 -6.19 -2.31 -13.97
N LEU A 16 -6.19 -1.08 -13.48
CA LEU A 16 -5.03 -0.21 -13.55
C LEU A 16 -4.07 -0.52 -12.38
N PRO A 17 -2.88 -1.10 -12.64
CA PRO A 17 -1.93 -1.37 -11.58
C PRO A 17 -1.31 -0.05 -11.11
N HIS A 18 -1.16 0.08 -9.79
CA HIS A 18 -0.45 1.19 -9.15
C HIS A 18 -0.97 2.58 -9.56
N VAL A 19 -2.22 2.88 -9.21
CA VAL A 19 -2.87 4.15 -9.59
C VAL A 19 -2.16 5.40 -9.07
N ALA A 20 -1.41 5.28 -7.97
CA ALA A 20 -0.64 6.37 -7.39
C ALA A 20 0.35 7.02 -8.38
N ARG A 21 0.81 6.33 -9.43
CA ARG A 21 1.73 6.91 -10.43
C ARG A 21 1.09 7.98 -11.33
N PHE A 22 -0.23 8.01 -11.37
CA PHE A 22 -1.00 8.96 -12.18
C PHE A 22 -1.56 10.11 -11.34
N LEU A 23 -1.21 10.15 -10.05
CA LEU A 23 -1.72 11.12 -9.11
C LEU A 23 -0.58 12.02 -8.63
N GLU A 24 -0.82 13.32 -8.62
CA GLU A 24 0.02 14.26 -7.89
C GLU A 24 -0.36 14.18 -6.41
N LEU A 25 0.43 13.41 -5.64
CA LEU A 25 0.16 13.21 -4.22
C LEU A 25 0.52 14.46 -3.41
N PRO A 26 -0.22 14.75 -2.32
CA PRO A 26 0.11 15.85 -1.42
C PRO A 26 1.54 15.75 -0.91
N THR A 27 2.23 16.89 -0.81
CA THR A 27 3.62 16.96 -0.36
C THR A 27 3.81 16.23 0.98
N GLU A 28 4.79 15.33 1.01
CA GLU A 28 5.09 14.52 2.17
C GLU A 28 5.91 15.31 3.19
N ASP A 29 5.40 15.40 4.42
CA ASP A 29 6.30 15.49 5.56
C ASP A 29 7.02 14.14 5.65
N CYS A 30 8.35 14.10 5.75
CA CYS A 30 9.18 12.88 5.81
C CYS A 30 8.97 12.06 7.10
N LEU A 31 7.73 11.65 7.37
CA LEU A 31 7.31 10.86 8.54
C LEU A 31 7.49 9.35 8.32
N GLN A 32 7.97 8.95 7.13
CA GLN A 32 8.34 7.57 6.83
C GLN A 32 9.31 6.99 7.88
N ARG A 33 10.18 7.83 8.48
CA ARG A 33 11.08 7.46 9.58
C ARG A 33 10.37 6.88 10.82
N TYR A 34 9.07 7.11 10.97
CA TYR A 34 8.26 6.63 12.09
C TYR A 34 7.44 5.38 11.74
N GLY A 35 7.62 4.80 10.55
CA GLY A 35 6.90 3.59 10.12
C GLY A 35 5.43 3.82 9.77
N VAL A 36 5.02 5.07 9.55
CA VAL A 36 3.65 5.43 9.16
C VAL A 36 3.71 6.32 7.91
N PRO A 37 3.05 5.94 6.80
CA PRO A 37 3.09 6.73 5.57
C PRO A 37 2.28 8.03 5.71
N SER A 38 2.78 9.12 5.14
CA SER A 38 2.10 10.43 5.17
C SER A 38 0.86 10.47 4.28
N ASN A 39 0.91 9.75 3.17
CA ASN A 39 -0.19 9.56 2.23
C ASN A 39 -0.59 8.08 2.19
N LEU A 40 -1.88 7.82 2.10
CA LEU A 40 -2.44 6.49 1.94
C LEU A 40 -3.36 6.51 0.71
N VAL A 41 -3.00 5.74 -0.32
CA VAL A 41 -3.83 5.58 -1.53
C VAL A 41 -4.55 4.25 -1.44
N LEU A 42 -5.88 4.29 -1.38
CA LEU A 42 -6.74 3.13 -1.39
C LEU A 42 -7.31 2.96 -2.80
N SER A 43 -7.28 1.74 -3.33
CA SER A 43 -7.85 1.41 -4.63
C SER A 43 -8.80 0.24 -4.48
N PHE A 44 -10.08 0.49 -4.69
CA PHE A 44 -11.13 -0.52 -4.71
C PHE A 44 -11.40 -0.90 -6.16
N LEU A 45 -11.10 -2.16 -6.50
CA LEU A 45 -11.26 -2.71 -7.84
C LEU A 45 -12.55 -3.54 -7.85
N ILE A 46 -13.56 -3.07 -8.57
CA ILE A 46 -14.90 -3.65 -8.63
C ILE A 46 -15.06 -4.29 -10.02
N PRO A 47 -15.00 -5.62 -10.14
CA PRO A 47 -15.18 -6.31 -11.41
C PRO A 47 -16.55 -6.04 -12.02
N ASP A 48 -16.60 -5.78 -13.32
CA ASP A 48 -17.85 -5.66 -14.09
C ASP A 48 -18.06 -6.89 -15.00
N TYR A 49 -17.62 -8.05 -14.51
CA TYR A 49 -17.76 -9.34 -15.18
C TYR A 49 -18.09 -10.42 -14.16
N SER A 50 -18.83 -11.44 -14.62
CA SER A 50 -19.17 -12.58 -13.76
C SER A 50 -17.92 -13.37 -13.38
N PRO A 51 -17.82 -13.84 -12.12
CA PRO A 51 -16.71 -14.67 -11.68
C PRO A 51 -16.68 -15.98 -12.47
N THR A 52 -15.49 -16.39 -12.92
CA THR A 52 -15.29 -17.66 -13.64
C THR A 52 -14.77 -18.74 -12.71
N LEU A 53 -15.39 -19.92 -12.72
CA LEU A 53 -15.00 -21.04 -11.84
C LEU A 53 -13.68 -21.70 -12.24
N PHE A 54 -13.32 -21.66 -13.54
CA PHE A 54 -12.20 -22.43 -14.10
C PHE A 54 -11.14 -21.57 -14.81
N ALA A 55 -11.38 -20.28 -14.99
CA ALA A 55 -10.44 -19.36 -15.63
C ALA A 55 -9.90 -18.34 -14.63
N ALA A 56 -8.58 -18.20 -14.57
CA ALA A 56 -7.88 -17.23 -13.73
C ALA A 56 -7.88 -15.81 -14.36
N LYS A 57 -9.02 -15.37 -14.93
CA LYS A 57 -9.11 -14.01 -15.48
C LYS A 57 -9.43 -13.03 -14.35
N ASP A 58 -8.39 -12.69 -13.61
CA ASP A 58 -8.41 -11.77 -12.46
C ASP A 58 -8.18 -10.30 -12.86
N ASN A 59 -7.73 -10.06 -14.09
CA ASN A 59 -7.48 -8.74 -14.66
C ASN A 59 -8.45 -8.39 -15.82
N GLY A 60 -9.75 -8.34 -15.52
CA GLY A 60 -10.81 -7.98 -16.47
C GLY A 60 -11.33 -6.55 -16.31
N PRO A 61 -12.38 -6.19 -17.08
CA PRO A 61 -13.02 -4.88 -17.00
C PRO A 61 -13.64 -4.61 -15.62
N GLY A 62 -13.71 -3.35 -15.22
CA GLY A 62 -14.32 -3.02 -13.96
C GLY A 62 -14.20 -1.56 -13.58
N TRP A 63 -14.86 -1.21 -12.49
CA TRP A 63 -14.77 0.11 -11.90
C TRP A 63 -13.59 0.16 -10.93
N THR A 64 -12.89 1.28 -10.93
CA THR A 64 -11.84 1.56 -9.94
C THR A 64 -12.24 2.81 -9.18
N LEU A 65 -12.43 2.65 -7.87
CA LEU A 65 -12.59 3.75 -6.93
C LEU A 65 -11.27 3.98 -6.22
N VAL A 66 -10.73 5.19 -6.34
CA VAL A 66 -9.48 5.59 -5.71
C VAL A 66 -9.76 6.63 -4.65
N THR A 67 -9.22 6.41 -3.45
CA THR A 67 -9.31 7.37 -2.35
C THR A 67 -7.90 7.73 -1.92
N VAL A 68 -7.56 9.01 -2.03
CA VAL A 68 -6.29 9.55 -1.53
C VAL A 68 -6.56 10.12 -0.15
N CYS A 69 -5.82 9.62 0.82
CA CYS A 69 -5.91 9.98 2.21
C CYS A 69 -4.60 10.60 2.67
N ARG A 70 -4.68 11.70 3.43
CA ARG A 70 -3.54 12.34 4.08
C ARG A 70 -3.58 12.07 5.58
N LEU A 71 -2.42 11.87 6.21
CA LEU A 71 -2.37 11.74 7.66
C LEU A 71 -2.76 13.08 8.31
N ARG A 72 -3.70 13.08 9.26
CA ARG A 72 -4.15 14.30 9.93
C ARG A 72 -3.04 14.93 10.77
N GLU A 73 -3.08 16.24 10.96
CA GLU A 73 -2.03 16.97 11.67
C GLU A 73 -1.86 16.51 13.13
N GLU A 74 -2.94 16.12 13.82
CA GLU A 74 -2.84 15.62 15.20
C GLU A 74 -2.01 14.33 15.28
N ALA A 75 -2.22 13.42 14.31
CA ALA A 75 -1.46 12.19 14.23
C ALA A 75 0.01 12.45 13.87
N ARG A 76 0.28 13.43 12.99
CA ARG A 76 1.64 13.85 12.65
C ARG A 76 2.38 14.42 13.85
N GLN A 77 1.71 15.25 14.64
CA GLN A 77 2.28 15.80 15.88
C GLN A 77 2.57 14.68 16.90
N GLN A 78 1.69 13.69 17.04
CA GLN A 78 1.94 12.53 17.91
C GLN A 78 3.18 11.75 17.46
N LEU A 79 3.35 11.51 16.15
CA LEU A 79 4.53 10.82 15.61
C LEU A 79 5.81 11.61 15.84
N ARG A 80 5.80 12.93 15.62
CA ARG A 80 6.95 13.81 15.84
C ARG A 80 7.37 13.87 17.32
N ARG A 81 6.40 13.88 18.25
CA ARG A 81 6.65 13.97 19.71
C ARG A 81 7.10 12.65 20.34
N GLY A 82 6.72 11.50 19.77
CA GLY A 82 7.22 10.17 20.15
C GLY A 82 6.79 9.63 21.53
N SER A 83 6.25 10.46 22.42
CA SER A 83 6.00 10.10 23.83
C SER A 83 4.62 9.46 24.11
N SER A 84 3.62 9.69 23.26
CA SER A 84 2.29 9.08 23.41
C SER A 84 1.61 8.91 22.05
N LEU A 85 1.80 7.73 21.46
CA LEU A 85 1.10 7.33 20.24
C LEU A 85 -0.28 6.78 20.61
N SER A 86 -1.32 7.22 19.89
CA SER A 86 -2.63 6.59 19.99
C SER A 86 -2.56 5.08 19.74
N PRO A 87 -3.46 4.26 20.32
CA PRO A 87 -3.51 2.82 20.06
C PRO A 87 -3.52 2.47 18.56
N ALA A 88 -4.22 3.26 17.75
CA ALA A 88 -4.28 3.07 16.30
C ALA A 88 -2.92 3.30 15.61
N LEU A 89 -2.19 4.36 15.97
CA LEU A 89 -0.85 4.62 15.41
C LEU A 89 0.18 3.58 15.85
N ARG A 90 0.10 3.12 17.11
CA ARG A 90 0.93 2.01 17.61
C ARG A 90 0.65 0.74 16.83
N LEU A 91 -0.62 0.35 16.70
CA LEU A 91 -0.99 -0.85 15.95
C LEU A 91 -0.52 -0.77 14.49
N TRP A 92 -0.70 0.39 13.84
CA TRP A 92 -0.24 0.57 12.46
C TRP A 92 1.27 0.38 12.33
N ARG A 93 2.03 1.05 13.19
CA ARG A 93 3.49 0.92 13.26
C ARG A 93 3.91 -0.52 13.55
N ASP A 94 3.24 -1.19 14.49
CA ASP A 94 3.58 -2.53 14.94
C ASP A 94 3.16 -3.62 13.92
N VAL A 95 2.22 -3.33 13.02
CA VAL A 95 1.80 -4.24 11.93
C VAL A 95 2.64 -4.02 10.67
N VAL A 96 2.84 -2.77 10.26
CA VAL A 96 3.56 -2.42 9.03
C VAL A 96 5.08 -2.42 9.24
N GLY A 97 5.53 -2.00 10.42
CA GLY A 97 6.93 -1.98 10.84
C GLY A 97 7.29 -3.07 11.85
N ALA A 98 6.50 -4.16 11.91
CA ALA A 98 6.73 -5.27 12.83
C ALA A 98 8.18 -5.78 12.74
N PRO A 99 8.95 -5.81 13.85
CA PRO A 99 10.25 -6.48 13.86
C PRO A 99 10.06 -7.98 13.61
N GLU A 100 11.09 -8.64 13.09
CA GLU A 100 10.98 -9.99 12.52
C GLU A 100 10.50 -11.05 13.53
N ASP A 101 10.77 -10.82 14.81
CA ASP A 101 10.47 -11.68 15.96
C ASP A 101 9.06 -11.49 16.54
N SER A 102 8.29 -10.52 16.02
CA SER A 102 6.93 -10.23 16.47
C SER A 102 5.97 -11.41 16.29
N ASN A 103 5.21 -11.76 17.33
CA ASN A 103 4.11 -12.74 17.25
C ASN A 103 3.02 -12.31 16.24
N LEU A 104 2.88 -11.02 15.98
CA LEU A 104 1.94 -10.51 14.96
C LEU A 104 2.36 -10.95 13.54
N ARG A 105 3.66 -11.05 13.25
CA ARG A 105 4.18 -11.50 11.95
C ARG A 105 3.84 -12.97 11.68
N ARG A 106 3.75 -13.81 12.72
CA ARG A 106 3.35 -15.22 12.60
C ARG A 106 1.87 -15.39 12.20
N ARG A 107 1.03 -14.40 12.51
CA ARG A 107 -0.42 -14.43 12.30
C ARG A 107 -0.88 -13.63 11.08
N LEU A 108 -0.05 -12.71 10.59
CA LEU A 108 -0.35 -11.84 9.46
C LEU A 108 0.53 -12.23 8.27
N LYS A 109 -0.11 -12.69 7.19
CA LYS A 109 0.58 -12.83 5.90
C LYS A 109 0.73 -11.46 5.27
N CYS A 110 1.93 -10.89 5.35
CA CYS A 110 2.26 -9.67 4.60
C CYS A 110 2.70 -10.07 3.19
N ILE A 111 1.96 -9.65 2.17
CA ILE A 111 2.37 -9.78 0.77
C ILE A 111 2.83 -8.39 0.33
N CYS A 112 4.14 -8.17 0.37
CA CYS A 112 4.72 -6.94 -0.13
C CYS A 112 4.87 -7.03 -1.66
N SER A 113 4.35 -6.03 -2.36
CA SER A 113 4.59 -5.85 -3.78
C SER A 113 5.26 -4.49 -4.01
N LEU A 114 6.51 -4.53 -4.47
CA LEU A 114 7.20 -3.39 -5.03
C LEU A 114 6.71 -3.19 -6.47
N ALA A 115 5.99 -2.09 -6.71
CA ALA A 115 5.36 -1.83 -8.00
C ALA A 115 6.35 -1.42 -9.10
N ASN A 116 7.50 -0.87 -8.73
CA ASN A 116 8.52 -0.34 -9.63
C ASN A 116 9.92 -0.90 -9.33
N PRO A 117 10.11 -2.23 -9.39
CA PRO A 117 11.36 -2.86 -9.00
C PRO A 117 12.56 -2.42 -9.85
N ASN A 118 12.33 -1.95 -11.08
CA ASN A 118 13.38 -1.48 -11.98
C ASN A 118 13.87 -0.06 -11.68
N ASP A 119 13.06 0.74 -10.97
CA ASP A 119 13.41 2.12 -10.64
C ASP A 119 14.16 2.21 -9.30
N VAL A 120 14.16 1.11 -8.54
CA VAL A 120 14.88 1.00 -7.28
C VAL A 120 16.35 0.72 -7.55
N ARG A 121 17.22 1.65 -7.12
CA ARG A 121 18.68 1.52 -7.21
C ARG A 121 19.22 0.53 -6.17
N VAL A 122 19.18 -0.75 -6.52
CA VAL A 122 19.78 -1.86 -5.74
C VAL A 122 20.76 -2.64 -6.60
N ASP A 123 21.63 -3.44 -5.97
CA ASP A 123 22.55 -4.32 -6.68
C ASP A 123 21.81 -5.46 -7.42
N LYS A 124 22.50 -6.11 -8.37
CA LYS A 124 21.89 -7.14 -9.23
C LYS A 124 21.35 -8.36 -8.46
N VAL A 125 21.97 -8.71 -7.33
CA VAL A 125 21.51 -9.85 -6.52
C VAL A 125 20.20 -9.48 -5.82
N THR A 126 20.15 -8.30 -5.22
CA THR A 126 18.95 -7.76 -4.58
C THR A 126 17.82 -7.55 -5.58
N HIS A 127 18.11 -7.08 -6.79
CA HIS A 127 17.11 -6.98 -7.86
C HIS A 127 16.54 -8.34 -8.25
N GLY A 128 17.39 -9.38 -8.35
CA GLY A 128 16.96 -10.76 -8.59
C GLY A 128 16.08 -11.32 -7.47
N LEU A 129 16.39 -11.00 -6.22
CA LEU A 129 15.56 -11.36 -5.06
C LEU A 129 14.20 -10.68 -5.11
N ILE A 130 14.17 -9.37 -5.37
CA ILE A 130 12.93 -8.62 -5.57
C ILE A 130 12.12 -9.27 -6.69
N ALA A 131 12.68 -9.49 -7.88
CA ALA A 131 11.97 -10.11 -9.00
C ALA A 131 11.40 -11.50 -8.63
N LYS A 132 12.12 -12.29 -7.83
CA LYS A 132 11.71 -13.63 -7.42
C LYS A 132 10.59 -13.63 -6.37
N TYR A 133 10.61 -12.69 -5.43
CA TYR A 133 9.72 -12.67 -4.24
C TYR A 133 8.66 -11.57 -4.26
N ASN A 134 8.67 -10.68 -5.25
CA ASN A 134 7.69 -9.61 -5.38
C ASN A 134 6.26 -10.16 -5.52
N ALA A 135 5.32 -9.63 -4.73
CA ALA A 135 3.92 -10.05 -4.69
C ALA A 135 3.71 -11.55 -4.36
N LYS A 136 4.73 -12.24 -3.85
CA LYS A 136 4.60 -13.61 -3.35
C LYS A 136 4.53 -13.59 -1.83
N PRO A 137 3.71 -14.46 -1.22
CA PRO A 137 3.78 -14.65 0.22
C PRO A 137 5.16 -15.21 0.58
N PHE A 138 5.94 -14.42 1.30
CA PHE A 138 7.19 -14.86 1.91
C PHE A 138 6.86 -15.42 3.31
N MET A 139 7.48 -16.55 3.67
CA MET A 139 7.35 -17.19 4.99
C MET A 139 8.41 -16.67 5.95
#